data_AF-A0AA49GQN5-F1
#
_entry.id   AF-A0AA49GQN5-F1
#
_cell.length_a   1.000
_cell.length_b   1.000
_cell.length_c   1.000
_cell.angle_alpha   90.00
_cell.angle_beta   90.00
_cell.angle_gamma   90.00
#
_symmetry.space_group_name_H-M   'P 1'
#
loop_
_entity.id
_entity.type
_entity.pdbx_description
1 polymer ?
#
loop_
_entity_poly.entity_id
_entity_poly.type
_entity_poly.pdbx_seq_one_letter_code
_entity_poly.pdbx_strand_id
1 'polypeptide(L)'
;MNEFYGMDFQRLLIWVCFFFCLGLTVGGVLVFFRLKERGNLPAVRLLQYYLVMMYAYGFYGMWGEVLLQFLFPLEAEEAFMLKISNFLSLLGIPFLLIGLATLVFWSLRMQQKRSPWLIAAGSSLALVLISLPFWIVVPFSVLEHTEQLFAWLTVSGVAFAAIQLAFAHIRYMQGQTKQGLVFALLLLGVLQVPVLLHYMVVPEPIIIFIFFLINTVLGGYFIYASEFPKLEKQSTNTLSWDGFVEKYGITPREKEVIQEIYQGKTNKEIADTLFVTLQTIKDHTHRIYQKTEVRNRHQLTSLLRKLDNQ
;
A
#
# COMPACT_ATOMS: atom_id res chain seq x y z
N MET A 1 -36.91 -29.61 17.58
CA MET A 1 -36.35 -28.47 18.37
C MET A 1 -34.90 -28.16 18.02
N ASN A 2 -34.03 -29.15 17.77
CA ASN A 2 -32.61 -28.88 17.43
C ASN A 2 -32.39 -28.25 16.04
N GLU A 3 -33.18 -28.56 15.02
CA GLU A 3 -33.00 -27.96 13.67
C GLU A 3 -33.36 -26.47 13.61
N PHE A 4 -34.35 -26.03 14.39
CA PHE A 4 -34.77 -24.62 14.41
C PHE A 4 -33.69 -23.73 15.06
N TYR A 5 -33.09 -24.19 16.17
CA TYR A 5 -31.97 -23.51 16.82
C TYR A 5 -30.70 -23.50 15.95
N GLY A 6 -30.44 -24.57 15.20
CA GLY A 6 -29.29 -24.65 14.29
C GLY A 6 -29.36 -23.64 13.15
N MET A 7 -30.56 -23.44 12.58
CA MET A 7 -30.77 -22.49 11.49
C MET A 7 -30.53 -21.05 11.95
N ASP A 8 -31.10 -20.64 13.08
CA ASP A 8 -30.90 -19.28 13.64
C ASP A 8 -29.43 -19.01 13.99
N PHE A 9 -28.72 -20.01 14.53
CA PHE A 9 -27.30 -19.87 14.83
C PHE A 9 -26.45 -19.65 13.58
N GLN A 10 -26.71 -20.39 12.50
CA GLN A 10 -25.97 -20.23 11.24
C GLN A 10 -26.21 -18.85 10.61
N ARG A 11 -27.46 -18.35 10.65
CA ARG A 11 -27.77 -16.99 10.16
C ARG A 11 -27.07 -15.92 10.99
N LEU A 12 -27.09 -16.05 12.32
CA LEU A 12 -26.38 -15.14 13.22
C LEU A 12 -24.87 -15.16 12.93
N LEU A 13 -24.28 -16.34 12.75
CA LEU A 13 -22.85 -16.51 12.46
C LEU A 13 -22.44 -15.79 11.17
N ILE A 14 -23.23 -15.93 10.10
CA ILE A 14 -23.01 -15.24 8.82
C ILE A 14 -22.94 -13.73 9.04
N TRP A 15 -23.96 -13.14 9.68
CA TRP A 15 -24.00 -11.69 9.91
C TRP A 15 -22.86 -11.20 10.80
N VAL A 16 -22.58 -11.90 11.90
CA VAL A 16 -21.48 -11.55 12.82
C VAL A 16 -20.16 -11.55 12.06
N CYS A 17 -19.80 -12.65 11.39
CA CYS A 17 -18.56 -12.73 10.61
C CYS A 17 -18.51 -11.66 9.52
N PHE A 18 -19.61 -11.40 8.81
CA PHE A 18 -19.67 -10.40 7.74
C PHE A 18 -19.36 -8.99 8.24
N PHE A 19 -20.02 -8.55 9.32
CA PHE A 19 -19.79 -7.22 9.88
C PHE A 19 -18.40 -7.07 10.48
N PHE A 20 -17.86 -8.13 11.09
CA PHE A 20 -16.46 -8.13 11.54
C PHE A 20 -15.48 -8.03 10.37
N CYS A 21 -15.69 -8.72 9.25
CA CYS A 21 -14.87 -8.57 8.03
C CYS A 21 -14.93 -7.15 7.45
N LEU A 22 -16.10 -6.52 7.47
CA LEU A 22 -16.29 -5.13 7.06
C LEU A 22 -15.51 -4.18 7.98
N GLY A 23 -15.60 -4.39 9.30
CA GLY A 23 -14.83 -3.66 10.30
C GLY A 23 -13.31 -3.81 10.11
N LEU A 24 -12.82 -5.04 9.85
CA LEU A 24 -11.41 -5.31 9.56
C LEU A 24 -10.93 -4.62 8.29
N THR A 25 -11.77 -4.56 7.26
CA THR A 25 -11.45 -3.88 6.00
C THR A 25 -11.30 -2.38 6.20
N VAL A 26 -12.29 -1.75 6.86
CA VAL A 26 -12.25 -0.31 7.16
C VAL A 26 -11.07 0.01 8.08
N GLY A 27 -10.90 -0.74 9.17
CA GLY A 27 -9.79 -0.56 10.11
C GLY A 27 -8.43 -0.74 9.46
N GLY A 28 -8.26 -1.82 8.68
CA GLY A 28 -7.05 -2.11 7.92
C GLY A 28 -6.70 -0.97 6.96
N VAL A 29 -7.65 -0.55 6.12
CA VAL A 29 -7.43 0.55 5.17
C VAL A 29 -7.08 1.86 5.89
N LEU A 30 -7.79 2.21 6.96
CA LEU A 30 -7.57 3.45 7.71
C LEU A 30 -6.18 3.51 8.36
N VAL A 31 -5.69 2.39 8.88
CA VAL A 31 -4.34 2.31 9.47
C VAL A 31 -3.27 2.66 8.43
N PHE A 32 -3.42 2.19 7.19
CA PHE A 32 -2.49 2.53 6.10
C PHE A 32 -2.65 3.99 5.62
N PHE A 33 -3.87 4.54 5.64
CA PHE A 33 -4.09 5.97 5.34
C PHE A 33 -3.35 6.89 6.32
N ARG A 34 -3.39 6.60 7.63
CA ARG A 34 -2.66 7.37 8.64
C ARG A 34 -1.14 7.33 8.44
N LEU A 35 -0.61 6.26 7.86
CA LEU A 35 0.83 6.15 7.58
C LEU A 35 1.26 6.92 6.34
N LYS A 36 0.36 7.16 5.39
CA LYS A 36 0.64 8.02 4.23
C LYS A 36 1.02 9.44 4.66
N GLU A 37 0.49 9.90 5.79
CA GLU A 37 0.85 11.19 6.41
C GLU A 37 2.29 11.20 6.98
N ARG A 38 2.86 10.03 7.29
CA ARG A 38 4.23 9.89 7.82
C ARG A 38 5.31 9.81 6.74
N GLY A 39 4.94 9.90 5.47
CA GLY A 39 5.85 9.86 4.33
C GLY A 39 5.40 8.87 3.27
N ASN A 40 5.59 9.24 1.99
CA ASN A 40 5.12 8.45 0.85
C ASN A 40 6.08 7.29 0.53
N LEU A 41 6.17 6.32 1.45
CA LEU A 41 7.05 5.16 1.31
C LEU A 41 6.50 4.15 0.29
N PRO A 42 7.24 3.82 -0.79
CA PRO A 42 6.76 2.89 -1.81
C PRO A 42 6.37 1.51 -1.29
N ALA A 43 7.07 1.01 -0.26
CA ALA A 43 6.75 -0.29 0.35
C ALA A 43 5.39 -0.27 1.07
N VAL A 44 5.09 0.78 1.84
CA VAL A 44 3.79 0.90 2.53
C VAL A 44 2.64 0.93 1.52
N ARG A 45 2.82 1.63 0.38
CA ARG A 45 1.81 1.72 -0.67
C ARG A 45 1.52 0.37 -1.33
N LEU A 46 2.56 -0.40 -1.66
CA LEU A 46 2.38 -1.71 -2.30
C LEU A 46 1.69 -2.70 -1.34
N LEU A 47 2.02 -2.65 -0.05
CA LEU A 47 1.33 -3.49 0.94
C LEU A 47 -0.13 -3.04 1.16
N GLN A 48 -0.41 -1.74 1.11
CA GLN A 48 -1.78 -1.23 1.12
C GLN A 48 -2.58 -1.76 -0.08
N TYR A 49 -1.99 -1.73 -1.28
CA TYR A 49 -2.63 -2.29 -2.47
C TYR A 49 -2.87 -3.79 -2.34
N TYR A 50 -1.90 -4.55 -1.83
CA TYR A 50 -2.09 -5.97 -1.53
C TYR A 50 -3.31 -6.20 -0.63
N LEU A 51 -3.42 -5.49 0.49
CA LEU A 51 -4.54 -5.66 1.43
C LEU A 51 -5.88 -5.29 0.80
N VAL A 52 -5.97 -4.16 0.09
CA VAL A 52 -7.19 -3.75 -0.60
C VAL A 52 -7.63 -4.81 -1.61
N MET A 53 -6.68 -5.39 -2.36
CA MET A 53 -6.96 -6.44 -3.33
C MET A 53 -7.39 -7.75 -2.65
N MET A 54 -6.77 -8.12 -1.53
CA MET A 54 -7.19 -9.29 -0.74
C MET A 54 -8.58 -9.11 -0.14
N TYR A 55 -8.92 -7.91 0.36
CA TYR A 55 -10.28 -7.63 0.84
C TYR A 55 -11.31 -7.65 -0.29
N ALA A 56 -10.98 -7.09 -1.45
CA ALA A 56 -11.84 -7.17 -2.63
C ALA A 56 -12.07 -8.63 -3.05
N TYR A 57 -11.01 -9.45 -3.09
CA TYR A 57 -11.15 -10.89 -3.31
C TYR A 57 -12.03 -11.56 -2.25
N GLY A 58 -11.81 -11.27 -0.97
CA GLY A 58 -12.60 -11.84 0.11
C GLY A 58 -14.09 -11.48 0.03
N PHE A 59 -14.44 -10.28 -0.47
CA PHE A 59 -15.84 -9.90 -0.67
C PHE A 59 -16.44 -10.49 -1.94
N TYR A 60 -15.79 -10.32 -3.09
CA TYR A 60 -16.34 -10.75 -4.38
C TYR A 60 -16.24 -12.26 -4.59
N GLY A 61 -15.11 -12.86 -4.22
CA GLY A 61 -14.81 -14.26 -4.45
C GLY A 61 -15.25 -15.21 -3.33
N MET A 62 -15.37 -14.74 -2.08
CA MET A 62 -15.75 -15.62 -0.95
C MET A 62 -17.11 -15.26 -0.37
N TRP A 63 -17.29 -14.03 0.12
CA TRP A 63 -18.58 -13.61 0.67
C TRP A 63 -19.69 -13.57 -0.37
N GLY A 64 -19.36 -13.30 -1.64
CA GLY A 64 -20.33 -13.28 -2.73
C GLY A 64 -21.13 -14.57 -2.82
N GLU A 65 -20.46 -15.72 -2.75
CA GLU A 65 -21.10 -17.03 -2.79
C GLU A 65 -21.95 -17.29 -1.54
N VAL A 66 -21.37 -17.08 -0.34
CA VAL A 66 -22.07 -17.29 0.94
C VAL A 66 -23.34 -16.44 1.04
N LEU A 67 -23.26 -15.16 0.66
CA LEU A 67 -24.40 -14.25 0.69
C LEU A 67 -25.45 -14.61 -0.37
N LEU A 68 -25.03 -15.07 -1.55
CA LEU A 68 -25.96 -15.48 -2.59
C LEU A 68 -26.79 -16.69 -2.14
N GLN A 69 -26.14 -17.72 -1.60
CA GLN A 69 -26.82 -18.89 -1.05
C GLN A 69 -27.72 -18.51 0.13
N PHE A 70 -27.28 -17.57 0.98
CA PHE A 70 -28.06 -17.09 2.13
C PHE A 70 -29.29 -16.27 1.75
N LEU A 71 -29.19 -15.40 0.73
CA LEU A 71 -30.26 -14.48 0.33
C LEU A 71 -31.28 -15.14 -0.61
N PHE A 72 -30.88 -16.15 -1.41
CA PHE A 72 -31.75 -16.84 -2.36
C PHE A 72 -31.86 -18.37 -2.11
N PRO A 73 -32.23 -18.83 -0.90
CA PRO A 73 -32.13 -20.24 -0.55
C PRO A 73 -33.21 -21.17 -1.12
N LEU A 74 -34.32 -20.67 -1.70
CA LEU A 74 -35.52 -21.52 -1.90
C LEU A 74 -36.33 -21.34 -3.21
N GLU A 75 -36.03 -20.38 -4.09
CA GLU A 75 -36.91 -20.09 -5.26
C GLU A 75 -36.20 -20.04 -6.62
N ALA A 76 -34.87 -20.18 -6.66
CA ALA A 76 -34.10 -20.09 -7.89
C ALA A 76 -33.76 -21.49 -8.46
N GLU A 77 -33.83 -21.61 -9.78
CA GLU A 77 -33.41 -22.82 -10.50
C GLU A 77 -31.93 -23.12 -10.19
N GLU A 78 -31.61 -24.36 -9.75
CA GLU A 78 -30.24 -24.73 -9.32
C GLU A 78 -29.17 -24.39 -10.38
N ALA A 79 -29.51 -24.58 -11.66
CA ALA A 79 -28.64 -24.24 -12.79
C ALA A 79 -28.34 -22.73 -12.90
N PHE A 80 -29.26 -21.87 -12.47
CA PHE A 80 -29.06 -20.42 -12.43
C PHE A 80 -28.17 -20.02 -11.24
N MET A 81 -28.41 -20.59 -10.06
CA MET A 81 -27.59 -20.34 -8.87
C MET A 81 -26.13 -20.77 -9.07
N LEU A 82 -25.92 -21.94 -9.70
CA LEU A 82 -24.58 -22.42 -10.04
C LEU A 82 -23.85 -21.48 -11.01
N LYS A 83 -24.55 -20.94 -12.02
CA LYS A 83 -23.97 -19.97 -12.97
C LYS A 83 -23.58 -18.67 -12.28
N ILE A 84 -24.40 -18.17 -11.35
CA ILE A 84 -24.05 -16.94 -10.63
C ILE A 84 -22.90 -17.18 -9.65
N SER A 85 -22.90 -18.30 -8.91
CA SER A 85 -21.79 -18.63 -8.02
C SER A 85 -20.46 -18.68 -8.78
N ASN A 86 -20.41 -19.45 -9.89
CA ASN A 86 -19.22 -19.52 -10.75
C ASN A 86 -18.78 -18.14 -11.27
N PHE A 87 -19.73 -17.28 -11.60
CA PHE A 87 -19.44 -15.92 -12.05
C PHE A 87 -18.88 -15.03 -10.92
N LEU A 88 -19.42 -15.10 -9.71
CA LEU A 88 -18.92 -14.36 -8.54
C LEU A 88 -17.50 -14.80 -8.16
N SER A 89 -17.25 -16.10 -8.14
CA SER A 89 -15.90 -16.64 -7.88
C SER A 89 -14.91 -16.16 -8.96
N LEU A 90 -15.35 -16.12 -10.23
CA LEU A 90 -14.55 -15.58 -11.33
C LEU A 90 -14.21 -14.08 -11.16
N LEU A 91 -15.16 -13.28 -10.66
CA LEU A 91 -14.93 -11.85 -10.38
C LEU A 91 -13.88 -11.61 -9.29
N GLY A 92 -13.70 -12.56 -8.37
CA GLY A 92 -12.66 -12.49 -7.34
C GLY A 92 -11.23 -12.62 -7.92
N ILE A 93 -11.05 -13.42 -8.97
CA ILE A 93 -9.73 -13.86 -9.45
C ILE A 93 -8.79 -12.70 -9.80
N PRO A 94 -9.21 -11.66 -10.55
CA PRO A 94 -8.31 -10.55 -10.87
C PRO A 94 -7.76 -9.88 -9.61
N PHE A 95 -8.56 -9.75 -8.56
CA PHE A 95 -8.14 -9.16 -7.30
C PHE A 95 -7.11 -10.05 -6.58
N LEU A 96 -7.32 -11.37 -6.55
CA LEU A 96 -6.35 -12.31 -6.00
C LEU A 96 -5.00 -12.20 -6.73
N LEU A 97 -5.01 -12.25 -8.06
CA LEU A 97 -3.80 -12.19 -8.88
C LEU A 97 -3.05 -10.87 -8.73
N ILE A 98 -3.77 -9.74 -8.81
CA ILE A 98 -3.17 -8.41 -8.63
C ILE A 98 -2.61 -8.28 -7.21
N GLY A 99 -3.35 -8.75 -6.21
CA GLY A 99 -2.89 -8.75 -4.83
C GLY A 99 -1.59 -9.54 -4.68
N LEU A 100 -1.54 -10.80 -5.12
CA LEU A 100 -0.31 -11.62 -5.08
C LEU A 100 0.85 -10.94 -5.82
N ALA A 101 0.61 -10.38 -7.01
CA ALA A 101 1.63 -9.63 -7.74
C ALA A 101 2.15 -8.42 -6.94
N THR A 102 1.26 -7.65 -6.31
CA THR A 102 1.66 -6.51 -5.46
C THR A 102 2.43 -6.94 -4.21
N LEU A 103 2.14 -8.10 -3.63
CA LEU A 103 2.91 -8.68 -2.52
C LEU A 103 4.34 -9.01 -2.95
N VAL A 104 4.51 -9.58 -4.15
CA VAL A 104 5.82 -9.86 -4.73
C VAL A 104 6.57 -8.56 -5.05
N PHE A 105 5.91 -7.57 -5.65
CA PHE A 105 6.55 -6.28 -5.90
C PHE A 105 6.94 -5.57 -4.59
N TRP A 106 6.12 -5.75 -3.55
CA TRP A 106 6.42 -5.26 -2.21
C TRP A 106 7.68 -5.92 -1.65
N SER A 107 7.81 -7.26 -1.71
CA SER A 107 9.01 -7.96 -1.22
C SER A 107 10.29 -7.53 -1.95
N LEU A 108 10.20 -7.28 -3.26
CA LEU A 108 11.31 -6.72 -4.04
C LEU A 108 11.67 -5.29 -3.62
N ARG A 109 10.66 -4.47 -3.32
CA ARG A 109 10.88 -3.05 -2.95
C ARG A 109 11.43 -2.88 -1.53
N MET A 110 11.32 -3.91 -0.70
CA MET A 110 11.90 -3.96 0.64
C MET A 110 13.43 -4.10 0.63
N GLN A 111 14.04 -4.53 -0.48
CA GLN A 111 15.48 -4.84 -0.56
C GLN A 111 16.36 -3.59 -0.72
N GLN A 112 17.52 -3.57 -0.04
CA GLN A 112 18.43 -2.41 0.02
C GLN A 112 19.31 -2.25 -1.24
N LYS A 113 19.85 -3.34 -1.80
CA LYS A 113 20.70 -3.33 -3.01
C LYS A 113 19.92 -3.82 -4.24
N ARG A 114 19.98 -3.04 -5.32
CA ARG A 114 19.37 -3.38 -6.60
C ARG A 114 20.18 -4.44 -7.35
N SER A 115 19.77 -5.70 -7.28
CA SER A 115 19.84 -6.58 -8.45
C SER A 115 18.43 -7.07 -8.80
N PRO A 116 17.52 -6.16 -9.19
CA PRO A 116 16.10 -6.48 -9.31
C PRO A 116 15.82 -7.41 -10.47
N TRP A 117 16.62 -7.41 -11.55
CA TRP A 117 16.34 -8.22 -12.73
C TRP A 117 16.78 -9.68 -12.59
N LEU A 118 17.96 -9.98 -12.04
CA LEU A 118 18.40 -11.38 -11.84
C LEU A 118 17.60 -12.07 -10.74
N ILE A 119 17.28 -11.34 -9.67
CA ILE A 119 16.41 -11.84 -8.61
C ILE A 119 15.00 -12.01 -9.19
N ALA A 120 14.40 -11.01 -9.82
CA ALA A 120 13.06 -11.16 -10.42
C ALA A 120 12.99 -12.25 -11.50
N ALA A 121 13.98 -12.39 -12.38
CA ALA A 121 14.00 -13.40 -13.44
C ALA A 121 14.18 -14.82 -12.89
N GLY A 122 15.15 -15.03 -11.99
CA GLY A 122 15.35 -16.34 -11.34
C GLY A 122 14.18 -16.72 -10.45
N SER A 123 13.46 -15.73 -9.93
CA SER A 123 12.35 -15.93 -9.02
C SER A 123 11.01 -16.12 -9.79
N SER A 124 10.79 -15.44 -10.92
CA SER A 124 9.72 -15.79 -11.88
C SER A 124 9.88 -17.21 -12.43
N LEU A 125 11.12 -17.65 -12.69
CA LEU A 125 11.42 -19.03 -13.04
C LEU A 125 11.11 -20.00 -11.88
N ALA A 126 11.39 -19.61 -10.64
CA ALA A 126 11.02 -20.39 -9.46
C ALA A 126 9.50 -20.50 -9.28
N LEU A 127 8.70 -19.45 -9.53
CA LEU A 127 7.23 -19.52 -9.53
C LEU A 127 6.71 -20.51 -10.57
N VAL A 128 7.27 -20.49 -11.77
CA VAL A 128 6.95 -21.45 -12.84
C VAL A 128 7.34 -22.88 -12.43
N LEU A 129 8.54 -23.09 -11.89
CA LEU A 129 9.03 -24.39 -11.41
C LEU A 129 8.26 -24.92 -10.21
N ILE A 130 7.87 -24.03 -9.30
CA ILE A 130 7.01 -24.35 -8.15
C ILE A 130 5.67 -24.78 -8.74
N SER A 131 5.06 -24.06 -9.68
CA SER A 131 3.76 -24.43 -10.30
C SER A 131 3.76 -25.68 -11.19
N LEU A 132 4.91 -26.14 -11.69
CA LEU A 132 5.03 -27.25 -12.64
C LEU A 132 4.42 -28.60 -12.17
N PRO A 133 4.56 -29.05 -10.91
CA PRO A 133 3.93 -30.27 -10.41
C PRO A 133 2.40 -30.22 -10.46
N PHE A 134 1.77 -29.05 -10.30
CA PHE A 134 0.32 -28.90 -10.42
C PHE A 134 -0.15 -29.21 -11.85
N TRP A 135 0.54 -28.70 -12.86
CA TRP A 135 0.25 -28.96 -14.28
C TRP A 135 0.48 -30.42 -14.69
N ILE A 136 1.36 -31.14 -13.99
CA ILE A 136 1.63 -32.57 -14.25
C ILE A 136 0.53 -33.46 -13.64
N VAL A 137 0.02 -33.11 -12.46
CA VAL A 137 -0.99 -33.90 -11.73
C VAL A 137 -2.41 -33.60 -12.22
N VAL A 138 -2.68 -32.37 -12.69
CA VAL A 138 -4.01 -31.93 -13.13
C VAL A 138 -3.98 -31.59 -14.64
N PRO A 139 -4.18 -32.58 -15.54
CA PRO A 139 -4.18 -32.32 -16.98
C PRO A 139 -5.40 -31.49 -17.40
N PHE A 140 -5.17 -30.26 -17.84
CA PHE A 140 -5.99 -29.39 -18.71
C PHE A 140 -7.53 -29.33 -18.54
N SER A 141 -8.12 -29.79 -17.43
CA SER A 141 -9.49 -29.44 -17.01
C SER A 141 -9.45 -28.30 -15.98
N VAL A 142 -8.88 -27.16 -16.40
CA VAL A 142 -8.64 -25.96 -15.55
C VAL A 142 -9.94 -25.46 -14.89
N LEU A 143 -11.08 -25.67 -15.53
CA LEU A 143 -12.40 -25.26 -15.02
C LEU A 143 -12.94 -26.18 -13.90
N GLU A 144 -12.49 -27.42 -13.80
CA GLU A 144 -12.95 -28.36 -12.76
C GLU A 144 -12.14 -28.22 -11.45
N HIS A 145 -10.97 -27.59 -11.51
CA HIS A 145 -10.02 -27.51 -10.40
C HIS A 145 -9.63 -26.06 -10.05
N THR A 146 -10.53 -25.11 -10.28
CA THR A 146 -10.29 -23.67 -10.09
C THR A 146 -9.86 -23.34 -8.65
N GLU A 147 -10.54 -23.86 -7.64
CA GLU A 147 -10.22 -23.65 -6.22
C GLU A 147 -8.83 -24.17 -5.86
N GLN A 148 -8.46 -25.35 -6.38
CA GLN A 148 -7.15 -25.95 -6.15
C GLN A 148 -6.06 -25.11 -6.80
N LEU A 149 -6.28 -24.62 -8.03
CA LEU A 149 -5.36 -23.72 -8.71
C LEU A 149 -5.15 -22.43 -7.91
N PHE A 150 -6.20 -21.84 -7.33
CA PHE A 150 -6.10 -20.60 -6.54
C PHE A 150 -5.38 -20.82 -5.22
N ALA A 151 -5.66 -21.92 -4.52
CA ALA A 151 -4.89 -22.35 -3.36
C ALA A 151 -3.40 -22.42 -3.69
N TRP A 152 -3.09 -23.05 -4.83
CA TRP A 152 -1.74 -23.25 -5.31
C TRP A 152 -1.01 -21.93 -5.64
N LEU A 153 -1.69 -21.05 -6.39
CA LEU A 153 -1.17 -19.72 -6.75
C LEU A 153 -0.93 -18.85 -5.51
N THR A 154 -1.81 -18.94 -4.52
CA THR A 154 -1.70 -18.17 -3.28
C THR A 154 -0.51 -18.63 -2.45
N VAL A 155 -0.39 -19.93 -2.20
CA VAL A 155 0.75 -20.51 -1.46
C VAL A 155 2.05 -20.18 -2.14
N SER A 156 2.12 -20.40 -3.46
CA SER A 156 3.35 -20.15 -4.22
C SER A 156 3.73 -18.67 -4.20
N GLY A 157 2.78 -17.75 -4.44
CA GLY A 157 3.04 -16.31 -4.38
C GLY A 157 3.50 -15.81 -3.00
N VAL A 158 2.90 -16.33 -1.93
CA VAL A 158 3.25 -15.98 -0.55
C VAL A 158 4.60 -16.58 -0.14
N ALA A 159 4.81 -17.88 -0.38
CA ALA A 159 6.06 -18.57 -0.10
C ALA A 159 7.21 -17.89 -0.84
N PHE A 160 6.96 -17.47 -2.08
CA PHE A 160 7.89 -16.73 -2.89
C PHE A 160 8.29 -15.38 -2.29
N ALA A 161 7.31 -14.56 -1.87
CA ALA A 161 7.59 -13.30 -1.18
C ALA A 161 8.38 -13.53 0.12
N ALA A 162 8.04 -14.57 0.88
CA ALA A 162 8.74 -14.94 2.11
C ALA A 162 10.20 -15.36 1.86
N ILE A 163 10.45 -16.21 0.86
CA ILE A 163 11.79 -16.66 0.46
C ILE A 163 12.63 -15.45 0.03
N GLN A 164 12.08 -14.58 -0.82
CA GLN A 164 12.79 -13.36 -1.24
C GLN A 164 13.22 -12.51 -0.04
N LEU A 165 12.34 -12.32 0.93
CA LEU A 165 12.65 -11.55 2.14
C LEU A 165 13.67 -12.27 3.02
N ALA A 166 13.59 -13.59 3.16
CA ALA A 166 14.51 -14.38 3.98
C ALA A 166 15.98 -14.14 3.58
N PHE A 167 16.27 -14.17 2.27
CA PHE A 167 17.64 -14.03 1.74
C PHE A 167 18.07 -12.58 1.46
N ALA A 168 17.13 -11.63 1.40
CA ALA A 168 17.46 -10.24 1.09
C ALA A 168 17.92 -9.41 2.31
N HIS A 169 18.76 -8.41 2.07
CA HIS A 169 19.01 -7.34 3.03
C HIS A 169 17.88 -6.30 2.94
N ILE A 170 17.09 -6.16 4.01
CA ILE A 170 15.88 -5.34 4.06
C ILE A 170 16.21 -3.93 4.53
N ARG A 171 15.60 -2.91 3.90
CA ARG A 171 15.82 -1.48 4.20
C ARG A 171 15.14 -0.99 5.50
N TYR A 172 13.99 -1.58 5.87
CA TYR A 172 13.10 -1.05 6.92
C TYR A 172 12.95 -1.96 8.16
N MET A 173 13.69 -3.07 8.24
CA MET A 173 13.60 -4.02 9.36
C MET A 173 14.95 -4.68 9.63
N GLN A 174 15.25 -4.97 10.90
CA GLN A 174 16.50 -5.57 11.35
C GLN A 174 16.30 -6.91 12.06
N GLY A 175 17.27 -7.82 11.91
CA GLY A 175 17.43 -9.02 12.75
C GLY A 175 16.15 -9.83 12.99
N GLN A 176 15.67 -9.83 14.23
CA GLN A 176 14.55 -10.66 14.70
C GLN A 176 13.18 -10.24 14.11
N THR A 177 12.93 -8.94 13.88
CA THR A 177 11.63 -8.48 13.35
C THR A 177 11.43 -8.92 11.91
N LYS A 178 12.52 -8.95 11.12
CA LYS A 178 12.56 -9.54 9.78
C LYS A 178 12.19 -11.03 9.82
N GLN A 179 12.77 -11.81 10.73
CA GLN A 179 12.47 -13.24 10.84
C GLN A 179 10.99 -13.46 11.21
N GLY A 180 10.46 -12.65 12.13
CA GLY A 180 9.03 -12.66 12.45
C GLY A 180 8.13 -12.32 11.26
N LEU A 181 8.54 -11.38 10.39
CA LEU A 181 7.79 -11.05 9.16
C LEU A 181 7.76 -12.22 8.17
N VAL A 182 8.93 -12.86 7.95
CA VAL A 182 9.03 -14.02 7.06
C VAL A 182 8.18 -15.18 7.59
N PHE A 183 8.23 -15.43 8.91
CA PHE A 183 7.39 -16.43 9.55
C PHE A 183 5.89 -16.10 9.41
N ALA A 184 5.49 -14.84 9.63
CA ALA A 184 4.11 -14.40 9.46
C ALA A 184 3.61 -14.59 8.02
N LEU A 185 4.45 -14.35 7.01
CA LEU A 185 4.11 -14.60 5.61
C LEU A 185 3.94 -16.10 5.33
N LEU A 186 4.88 -16.94 5.78
CA LEU A 186 4.75 -18.40 5.60
C LEU A 186 3.50 -18.94 6.29
N LEU A 187 3.22 -18.46 7.50
CA LEU A 187 2.00 -18.81 8.24
C LEU A 187 0.74 -18.36 7.47
N LEU A 188 0.74 -17.16 6.90
CA LEU A 188 -0.36 -16.69 6.05
C LEU A 188 -0.57 -17.60 4.84
N GLY A 189 0.50 -18.03 4.16
CA GLY A 189 0.40 -18.96 3.03
C GLY A 189 -0.21 -20.30 3.43
N VAL A 190 0.22 -20.87 4.56
CA VAL A 190 -0.32 -22.15 5.07
C VAL A 190 -1.78 -22.01 5.50
N LEU A 191 -2.12 -20.96 6.24
CA LEU A 191 -3.49 -20.74 6.74
C LEU A 191 -4.48 -20.42 5.62
N GLN A 192 -4.01 -19.96 4.47
CA GLN A 192 -4.85 -19.74 3.28
C GLN A 192 -5.17 -21.03 2.51
N VAL A 193 -4.44 -22.14 2.72
CA VAL A 193 -4.71 -23.41 2.00
C VAL A 193 -6.05 -24.03 2.38
N PRO A 194 -6.38 -24.25 3.68
CA PRO A 194 -7.68 -24.77 4.06
C PRO A 194 -8.83 -23.89 3.61
N VAL A 195 -8.59 -22.57 3.61
CA VAL A 195 -9.54 -21.55 3.20
C VAL A 195 -9.92 -21.72 1.73
N LEU A 196 -8.92 -21.89 0.87
CA LEU A 196 -9.11 -21.95 -0.58
C LEU A 196 -9.56 -23.34 -1.04
N LEU A 197 -9.19 -24.41 -0.32
CA LEU A 197 -9.59 -25.77 -0.68
C LEU A 197 -10.98 -26.17 -0.15
N HIS A 198 -11.67 -25.30 0.59
CA HIS A 198 -12.96 -25.60 1.25
C HIS A 198 -12.93 -26.91 2.06
N TYR A 199 -11.74 -27.32 2.51
CA TYR A 199 -11.45 -28.67 2.98
C TYR A 199 -11.56 -28.73 4.50
N MET A 200 -12.69 -28.31 5.10
CA MET A 200 -12.78 -28.23 6.56
C MET A 200 -14.18 -28.51 7.12
N VAL A 201 -14.19 -29.12 8.31
CA VAL A 201 -15.31 -29.28 9.27
C VAL A 201 -15.82 -27.92 9.80
N VAL A 202 -15.21 -26.81 9.38
CA VAL A 202 -15.44 -25.45 9.91
C VAL A 202 -16.42 -24.70 9.00
N PRO A 203 -17.41 -23.98 9.55
CA PRO A 203 -18.32 -23.14 8.77
C PRO A 203 -17.59 -22.09 7.91
N GLU A 204 -17.99 -21.96 6.64
CA GLU A 204 -17.43 -21.01 5.67
C GLU A 204 -17.29 -19.57 6.19
N PRO A 205 -18.26 -18.98 6.91
CA PRO A 205 -18.12 -17.61 7.43
C PRO A 205 -16.91 -17.42 8.36
N ILE A 206 -16.56 -18.46 9.14
CA ILE A 206 -15.40 -18.44 10.05
C ILE A 206 -14.11 -18.47 9.25
N ILE A 207 -14.07 -19.30 8.20
CA ILE A 207 -12.94 -19.41 7.29
C ILE A 207 -12.66 -18.05 6.64
N ILE A 208 -13.69 -17.39 6.11
CA ILE A 208 -13.58 -16.06 5.51
C ILE A 208 -13.12 -15.04 6.56
N PHE A 209 -13.69 -15.07 7.77
CA PHE A 209 -13.25 -14.19 8.86
C PHE A 209 -11.75 -14.34 9.18
N ILE A 210 -11.26 -15.58 9.27
CA ILE A 210 -9.84 -15.87 9.50
C ILE A 210 -8.99 -15.32 8.36
N PHE A 211 -9.43 -15.46 7.11
CA PHE A 211 -8.74 -14.87 5.95
C PHE A 211 -8.58 -13.35 6.09
N PHE A 212 -9.64 -12.62 6.45
CA PHE A 212 -9.56 -11.16 6.68
C PHE A 212 -8.65 -10.82 7.86
N LEU A 213 -8.75 -11.60 8.95
CA LEU A 213 -7.96 -11.37 10.16
C LEU A 213 -6.46 -11.50 9.89
N ILE A 214 -6.03 -12.59 9.26
CA ILE A 214 -4.59 -12.85 9.03
C ILE A 214 -4.00 -11.79 8.08
N ASN A 215 -4.71 -11.43 7.00
CA ASN A 215 -4.27 -10.36 6.11
C ASN A 215 -4.13 -9.03 6.87
N THR A 216 -5.11 -8.67 7.70
CA THR A 216 -5.07 -7.44 8.50
C THR A 216 -3.93 -7.45 9.52
N VAL A 217 -3.72 -8.57 10.20
CA VAL A 217 -2.64 -8.75 11.18
C VAL A 217 -1.27 -8.67 10.52
N LEU A 218 -1.08 -9.25 9.33
CA LEU A 218 0.17 -9.12 8.57
C LEU A 218 0.49 -7.65 8.27
N GLY A 219 -0.51 -6.90 7.80
CA GLY A 219 -0.39 -5.46 7.55
C GLY A 219 0.00 -4.69 8.83
N GLY A 220 -0.71 -4.94 9.92
CA GLY A 220 -0.45 -4.31 11.22
C GLY A 220 0.93 -4.67 11.79
N TYR A 221 1.33 -5.94 11.71
CA TYR A 221 2.64 -6.40 12.13
C TYR A 221 3.75 -5.72 11.34
N PHE A 222 3.62 -5.66 10.00
CA PHE A 222 4.61 -4.97 9.17
C PHE A 222 4.78 -3.51 9.62
N ILE A 223 3.68 -2.81 9.87
CA ILE A 223 3.71 -1.41 10.29
C ILE A 223 4.38 -1.25 11.65
N TYR A 224 4.01 -2.10 12.60
CA TYR A 224 4.54 -2.04 13.96
C TYR A 224 6.03 -2.40 14.01
N ALA A 225 6.42 -3.43 13.26
CA ALA A 225 7.78 -3.96 13.24
C ALA A 225 8.74 -3.18 12.32
N SER A 226 8.22 -2.31 11.45
CA SER A 226 9.04 -1.51 10.54
C SER A 226 9.66 -0.31 11.24
N GLU A 227 10.97 -0.21 11.15
CA GLU A 227 11.74 0.99 11.48
C GLU A 227 11.67 1.94 10.28
N PHE A 228 10.50 2.54 10.05
CA PHE A 228 10.43 3.62 9.09
C PHE A 228 11.38 4.72 9.54
N PRO A 229 12.09 5.39 8.60
CA PRO A 229 12.77 6.62 8.94
C PRO A 229 11.76 7.43 9.71
N LYS A 230 12.14 7.92 10.90
CA LYS A 230 11.32 8.92 11.57
C LYS A 230 10.98 9.94 10.51
N LEU A 231 9.79 10.55 10.59
CA LEU A 231 9.69 11.88 10.05
C LEU A 231 10.93 12.58 10.63
N GLU A 232 11.98 12.76 9.82
CA GLU A 232 12.39 14.11 9.58
C GLU A 232 11.03 14.79 9.39
N LYS A 233 10.51 15.36 10.50
CA LYS A 233 10.32 16.79 10.53
C LYS A 233 11.44 17.19 9.63
N GLN A 234 11.11 17.52 8.37
CA GLN A 234 11.95 18.43 7.67
C GLN A 234 12.35 19.33 8.81
N SER A 235 13.63 19.30 9.13
CA SER A 235 14.26 20.56 9.31
C SER A 235 13.57 21.38 8.21
N THR A 236 12.50 22.12 8.58
CA THR A 236 12.67 23.53 8.66
C THR A 236 14.12 23.68 9.05
N ASN A 237 14.99 23.58 8.04
CA ASN A 237 16.03 24.52 7.82
C ASN A 237 15.17 25.76 7.91
N THR A 238 14.98 26.21 9.15
CA THR A 238 14.80 27.57 9.55
C THR A 238 15.94 28.17 8.80
N LEU A 239 15.60 28.53 7.55
CA LEU A 239 16.53 28.96 6.56
C LEU A 239 16.96 30.27 7.17
N SER A 240 18.08 30.24 7.90
CA SER A 240 18.72 31.46 8.30
C SER A 240 18.94 32.27 7.02
N TRP A 241 19.05 33.58 7.14
CA TRP A 241 19.34 34.42 5.97
C TRP A 241 20.53 33.87 5.17
N ASP A 242 21.51 33.27 5.85
CA ASP A 242 22.67 32.64 5.22
C ASP A 242 22.31 31.33 4.50
N GLY A 243 21.51 30.45 5.13
CA GLY A 243 21.03 29.24 4.46
C GLY A 243 20.14 29.55 3.26
N PHE A 244 19.39 30.66 3.29
CA PHE A 244 18.55 31.10 2.17
C PHE A 244 19.40 31.57 0.98
N VAL A 245 20.47 32.31 1.27
CA VAL A 245 21.43 32.75 0.26
C VAL A 245 22.12 31.56 -0.40
N GLU A 246 22.56 30.58 0.39
CA GLU A 246 23.23 29.37 -0.11
C GLU A 246 22.27 28.50 -0.94
N LYS A 247 21.09 28.20 -0.41
CA LYS A 247 20.11 27.31 -1.06
C LYS A 247 19.69 27.77 -2.45
N TYR A 248 19.53 29.08 -2.63
CA TYR A 248 19.04 29.67 -3.88
C TYR A 248 20.13 30.34 -4.70
N GLY A 249 21.41 30.23 -4.29
CA GLY A 249 22.53 30.84 -5.00
C GLY A 249 22.36 32.36 -5.17
N ILE A 250 21.89 33.04 -4.12
CA ILE A 250 21.63 34.47 -4.13
C ILE A 250 22.96 35.21 -4.11
N THR A 251 23.16 36.13 -5.06
CA THR A 251 24.35 36.98 -5.09
C THR A 251 24.26 38.07 -4.02
N PRO A 252 25.40 38.68 -3.59
CA PRO A 252 25.39 39.78 -2.63
C PRO A 252 24.43 40.92 -3.03
N ARG A 253 24.40 41.26 -4.32
CA ARG A 253 23.52 42.32 -4.83
C ARG A 253 22.04 41.93 -4.81
N GLU A 254 21.72 40.68 -5.10
CA GLU A 254 20.35 40.18 -4.98
C GLU A 254 19.91 40.13 -3.50
N LYS A 255 20.82 39.83 -2.57
CA LYS A 255 20.52 39.85 -1.12
C LYS A 255 20.07 41.25 -0.66
N GLU A 256 20.78 42.30 -1.07
CA GLU A 256 20.41 43.70 -0.79
C GLU A 256 19.01 44.01 -1.33
N VAL A 257 18.73 43.65 -2.59
CA VAL A 257 17.39 43.84 -3.20
C VAL A 257 16.31 43.10 -2.43
N ILE A 258 16.57 41.88 -1.97
CA ILE A 258 15.63 41.07 -1.18
C ILE A 258 15.32 41.71 0.17
N GLN A 259 16.33 42.27 0.85
CA GLN A 259 16.16 42.97 2.13
C GLN A 259 15.27 44.21 1.98
N GLU A 260 15.47 44.99 0.93
CA GLU A 260 14.65 46.17 0.66
C GLU A 260 13.20 45.79 0.25
N ILE A 261 13.02 44.68 -0.48
CA ILE A 261 11.69 44.11 -0.76
C ILE A 261 10.98 43.71 0.52
N TYR A 262 11.71 43.09 1.47
CA TYR A 262 11.18 42.65 2.75
C TYR A 262 10.73 43.81 3.64
N GLN A 263 11.44 44.94 3.61
CA GLN A 263 11.04 46.19 4.26
C GLN A 263 9.81 46.87 3.64
N GLY A 264 9.27 46.33 2.54
CA GLY A 264 8.07 46.86 1.89
C GLY A 264 8.34 47.95 0.85
N LYS A 265 9.60 48.27 0.52
CA LYS A 265 9.93 49.34 -0.45
C LYS A 265 9.54 49.00 -1.88
N THR A 266 9.00 49.95 -2.62
CA THR A 266 8.67 49.81 -4.05
C THR A 266 9.94 49.72 -4.91
N ASN A 267 9.86 49.14 -6.11
CA ASN A 267 11.05 49.03 -6.99
C ASN A 267 11.71 50.38 -7.31
N LYS A 268 10.93 51.48 -7.27
CA LYS A 268 11.46 52.85 -7.42
C LYS A 268 12.27 53.27 -6.20
N GLU A 269 11.73 53.09 -4.99
CA GLU A 269 12.44 53.39 -3.75
C GLU A 269 13.70 52.53 -3.56
N ILE A 270 13.67 51.26 -4.01
CA ILE A 270 14.83 50.38 -4.00
C ILE A 270 15.90 50.89 -4.97
N ALA A 271 15.49 51.32 -6.17
CA ALA A 271 16.39 51.87 -7.17
C ALA A 271 17.11 53.13 -6.64
N ASP A 272 16.34 54.00 -5.97
CA ASP A 272 16.85 55.21 -5.33
C ASP A 272 17.78 54.88 -4.15
N THR A 273 17.41 53.91 -3.30
CA THR A 273 18.21 53.48 -2.13
C THR A 273 19.53 52.84 -2.54
N LEU A 274 19.52 52.01 -3.58
CA LEU A 274 20.69 51.24 -4.03
C LEU A 274 21.48 51.96 -5.14
N PHE A 275 21.12 53.20 -5.49
CA PHE A 275 21.73 54.03 -6.53
C PHE A 275 21.84 53.34 -7.90
N VAL A 276 20.76 52.70 -8.35
CA VAL A 276 20.68 52.01 -9.65
C VAL A 276 19.41 52.38 -10.42
N THR A 277 19.32 52.02 -11.69
CA THR A 277 18.11 52.29 -12.48
C THR A 277 16.95 51.37 -12.07
N LEU A 278 15.72 51.84 -12.28
CA LEU A 278 14.51 51.03 -12.09
C LEU A 278 14.55 49.73 -12.92
N GLN A 279 15.14 49.77 -14.12
CA GLN A 279 15.29 48.60 -14.97
C GLN A 279 16.21 47.56 -14.34
N THR A 280 17.33 47.99 -13.75
CA THR A 280 18.25 47.10 -13.03
C THR A 280 17.57 46.39 -11.86
N ILE A 281 16.71 47.09 -11.11
CA ILE A 281 15.91 46.46 -10.03
C ILE A 281 14.93 45.44 -10.60
N LYS A 282 14.24 45.73 -11.71
CA LYS A 282 13.35 44.77 -12.37
C LYS A 282 14.11 43.50 -12.77
N ASP A 283 15.29 43.64 -13.37
CA ASP A 283 16.12 42.51 -13.79
C ASP A 283 16.58 41.66 -12.59
N HIS A 284 17.00 42.31 -11.49
CA HIS A 284 17.32 41.61 -10.25
C HIS A 284 16.09 40.88 -9.68
N THR A 285 14.92 41.52 -9.59
CA THR A 285 13.70 40.87 -9.07
C THR A 285 13.27 39.67 -9.91
N HIS A 286 13.42 39.74 -11.24
CA HIS A 286 13.14 38.63 -12.12
C HIS A 286 14.08 37.45 -11.88
N ARG A 287 15.39 37.68 -11.75
CA ARG A 287 16.36 36.63 -11.43
C ARG A 287 16.12 36.01 -10.06
N ILE A 288 15.77 36.84 -9.07
CA ILE A 288 15.39 36.36 -7.72
C ILE A 288 14.17 35.44 -7.81
N TYR A 289 13.14 35.82 -8.55
CA TYR A 289 11.95 34.98 -8.74
C TYR A 289 12.26 33.66 -9.42
N GLN A 290 13.12 33.68 -10.44
CA GLN A 290 13.59 32.45 -11.09
C GLN A 290 14.36 31.54 -10.14
N LYS A 291 15.31 32.10 -9.38
CA LYS A 291 16.13 31.34 -8.41
C LYS A 291 15.30 30.76 -7.27
N THR A 292 14.30 31.48 -6.80
CA THR A 292 13.46 31.09 -5.65
C THR A 292 12.19 30.32 -6.05
N GLU A 293 11.96 30.13 -7.36
CA GLU A 293 10.78 29.47 -7.93
C GLU A 293 9.43 30.11 -7.55
N VAL A 294 9.44 31.39 -7.18
CA VAL A 294 8.23 32.15 -6.85
C VAL A 294 7.75 32.97 -8.05
N ARG A 295 6.45 33.23 -8.12
CA ARG A 295 5.84 33.91 -9.27
C ARG A 295 5.70 35.42 -9.09
N ASN A 296 5.72 35.90 -7.85
CA ASN A 296 5.48 37.31 -7.56
C ASN A 296 6.04 37.73 -6.19
N ARG A 297 6.03 39.05 -5.95
CA ARG A 297 6.48 39.69 -4.71
C ARG A 297 5.77 39.16 -3.46
N HIS A 298 4.47 38.88 -3.54
CA HIS A 298 3.71 38.35 -2.41
C HIS A 298 4.17 36.95 -2.00
N GLN A 299 4.49 36.09 -2.97
CA GLN A 299 5.06 34.77 -2.70
C GLN A 299 6.48 34.88 -2.14
N LEU A 300 7.30 35.78 -2.68
CA LEU A 300 8.64 36.04 -2.13
C LEU A 300 8.57 36.51 -0.66
N THR A 301 7.75 37.51 -0.37
CA THR A 301 7.59 38.05 1.00
C THR A 301 6.99 37.03 1.96
N SER A 302 6.04 36.20 1.52
CA SER A 302 5.52 35.07 2.31
C SER A 302 6.62 34.04 2.64
N LEU A 303 7.50 33.76 1.68
CA LEU A 303 8.63 32.87 1.87
C LEU A 303 9.67 33.45 2.82
N LEU A 304 9.95 34.76 2.74
CA LEU A 304 10.86 35.48 3.65
C LEU A 304 10.31 35.61 5.07
N ARG A 305 9.00 35.81 5.24
CA ARG A 305 8.35 35.90 6.56
C ARG A 305 8.47 34.61 7.37
N LYS A 306 8.56 33.47 6.70
CA LYS A 306 8.85 32.18 7.34
C LYS A 306 10.28 32.10 7.90
N LEU A 307 11.18 33.00 7.49
CA LEU A 307 12.55 33.11 8.00
C LEU A 307 12.60 33.96 9.28
N ASP A 308 11.77 35.01 9.37
CA ASP A 308 11.81 36.04 10.43
C ASP A 308 10.87 35.79 11.62
N ASN A 309 9.79 35.02 11.46
CA ASN A 309 8.87 34.65 12.56
C ASN A 309 9.47 33.60 13.53
N GLN A 310 10.74 33.76 13.91
CA GLN A 310 11.41 33.04 14.99
C GLN A 310 11.25 33.79 16.31
#